data_AF-A0A344U2F8-F1
#
_entry.id   AF-A0A344U2F8-F1
#
_cell.length_a   1.000
_cell.length_b   1.000
_cell.length_c   1.000
_cell.angle_alpha   90.00
_cell.angle_beta   90.00
_cell.angle_gamma   90.00
#
_symmetry.space_group_name_H-M   'P 1'
#
loop_
_entity.id
_entity.type
_entity.pdbx_description
1 polymer ?
#
loop_
_entity_poly.entity_id
_entity_poly.type
_entity_poly.pdbx_seq_one_letter_code
_entity_poly.pdbx_strand_id
1 'polypeptide(L)'
;MMSLRRAASAAALLATLASTTVASPAHADGSATHSCRTSPAAPLDAEQARLADPRTAALVEGGGLGAFTARFPAALCSARGPAEAGRLLDAWGTALWEAAVHRAQGRRPGGGLASGDDRPLYWARVAMTAHLARWEPEFAVDRAALRTRFEDASRGLADNAFRSAPGVRRVFISGFDPFGLDGEIRRANPSGSAALRLNGRRITLADGSAAEVRAVVLPVRYADFDAGIVERAFTPRLAVGPGGADAITTVSQGYPGEFTLEDWAGRNRSADPYPDNTRALSGGTREHPVTAPGLGPGPEFIRTTLPAGAVTAAVQSPYPVRLNPSVTEIPAGATAPVDRTDGPTAGSRAVAGGGGGYLSNEVAYRSNRLRGVLRPHLPGGHLHTPVLTGLPADPQALTGPEFEDNETAIADEVRAVLAHAAARR
;
A
#
# COMPACT_ATOMS: atom_id res chain seq x y z
N MET A 1 -37.27 -72.29 10.51
CA MET A 1 -37.76 -73.39 9.64
C MET A 1 -37.56 -73.00 8.19
N MET A 2 -36.88 -73.86 7.43
CA MET A 2 -36.94 -74.09 5.98
C MET A 2 -36.91 -72.89 4.99
N SER A 3 -35.72 -72.66 4.43
CA SER A 3 -35.36 -72.85 2.99
C SER A 3 -36.47 -72.72 1.92
N LEU A 4 -36.24 -71.90 0.87
CA LEU A 4 -36.11 -72.30 -0.56
C LEU A 4 -36.43 -71.17 -1.57
N ARG A 5 -35.42 -70.91 -2.43
CA ARG A 5 -35.42 -70.78 -3.91
C ARG A 5 -36.16 -69.65 -4.67
N ARG A 6 -35.30 -68.84 -5.32
CA ARG A 6 -35.25 -68.36 -6.72
C ARG A 6 -36.33 -68.86 -7.73
N ALA A 7 -36.85 -67.93 -8.55
CA ALA A 7 -36.86 -67.89 -10.03
C ALA A 7 -37.71 -66.67 -10.48
N ALA A 8 -37.16 -65.64 -11.14
CA ALA A 8 -36.85 -65.53 -12.58
C ALA A 8 -38.06 -65.71 -13.51
N SER A 9 -38.50 -64.63 -14.16
CA SER A 9 -39.11 -64.66 -15.49
C SER A 9 -38.94 -63.31 -16.17
N ALA A 10 -38.25 -63.35 -17.31
CA ALA A 10 -38.00 -62.25 -18.22
C ALA A 10 -39.21 -62.07 -19.14
N ALA A 11 -39.57 -60.81 -19.43
CA ALA A 11 -40.42 -60.45 -20.54
C ALA A 11 -39.70 -59.38 -21.36
N ALA A 12 -39.34 -59.75 -22.59
CA ALA A 12 -38.78 -58.87 -23.59
C ALA A 12 -39.87 -57.92 -24.10
N LEU A 13 -39.56 -56.62 -24.16
CA LEU A 13 -40.38 -55.64 -24.88
C LEU A 13 -39.50 -54.93 -25.91
N LEU A 14 -39.93 -55.03 -27.17
CA LEU A 14 -39.35 -54.42 -28.35
C LEU A 14 -39.24 -52.89 -28.18
N ALA A 15 -38.02 -52.36 -28.32
CA ALA A 15 -37.79 -50.93 -28.47
C ALA A 15 -37.99 -50.54 -29.94
N THR A 16 -39.07 -49.83 -30.23
CA THR A 16 -39.28 -49.10 -31.48
C THR A 16 -38.46 -47.80 -31.44
N LEU A 17 -37.41 -47.74 -32.25
CA LEU A 17 -36.59 -46.56 -32.49
C LEU A 17 -37.40 -45.54 -33.31
N ALA A 18 -38.02 -44.57 -32.64
CA ALA A 18 -38.46 -43.33 -33.27
C ALA A 18 -37.29 -42.34 -33.24
N SER A 19 -36.66 -42.12 -34.40
CA SER A 19 -35.64 -41.10 -34.60
C SER A 19 -36.27 -39.71 -34.49
N THR A 20 -36.28 -39.14 -33.29
CA THR A 20 -36.51 -37.71 -33.10
C THR A 20 -35.24 -36.97 -33.48
N THR A 21 -35.24 -36.32 -34.65
CA THR A 21 -34.26 -35.30 -35.01
C THR A 21 -34.41 -34.12 -34.04
N VAL A 22 -33.62 -34.12 -32.98
CA VAL A 22 -33.45 -32.94 -32.13
C VAL A 22 -32.76 -31.89 -32.97
N ALA A 23 -33.53 -30.91 -33.46
CA ALA A 23 -32.97 -29.69 -34.01
C ALA A 23 -32.12 -29.05 -32.91
N SER A 24 -30.81 -28.97 -33.14
CA SER A 24 -29.88 -28.22 -32.30
C SER A 24 -30.46 -26.84 -32.02
N PRO A 25 -30.35 -26.29 -30.80
CA PRO A 25 -30.71 -24.91 -30.58
C PRO A 25 -29.84 -24.07 -31.51
N ALA A 26 -30.50 -23.35 -32.42
CA ALA A 26 -29.87 -22.32 -33.22
C ALA A 26 -29.12 -21.40 -32.26
N HIS A 27 -27.80 -21.30 -32.43
CA HIS A 27 -27.03 -20.26 -31.79
C HIS A 27 -27.60 -18.95 -32.31
N ALA A 28 -28.29 -18.22 -31.42
CA ALA A 28 -28.63 -16.84 -31.68
C ALA A 28 -27.33 -16.04 -31.66
N ASP A 29 -26.66 -15.98 -32.82
CA ASP A 29 -25.68 -14.94 -33.14
C ASP A 29 -26.44 -13.61 -33.18
N GLY A 30 -26.46 -12.94 -32.03
CA GLY A 30 -27.26 -11.74 -31.82
C GLY A 30 -26.97 -11.05 -30.50
N SER A 31 -25.71 -11.03 -30.07
CA SER A 31 -25.23 -10.04 -29.10
C SER A 31 -24.26 -9.15 -29.84
N ALA A 32 -24.65 -7.92 -30.11
CA ALA A 32 -23.75 -6.86 -30.53
C ALA A 32 -22.51 -6.89 -29.63
N THR A 33 -21.39 -7.38 -30.17
CA THR A 33 -20.09 -7.22 -29.56
C THR A 33 -19.85 -5.72 -29.55
N HIS A 34 -20.18 -5.06 -28.43
CA HIS A 34 -19.68 -3.72 -28.18
C HIS A 34 -18.17 -3.87 -28.21
N SER A 35 -17.57 -3.48 -29.34
CA SER A 35 -16.14 -3.61 -29.53
C SER A 35 -15.50 -2.67 -28.52
N CYS A 36 -14.81 -3.26 -27.55
CA CYS A 36 -14.16 -2.47 -26.54
C CYS A 36 -13.03 -1.68 -27.19
N ARG A 37 -13.25 -0.38 -27.36
CA ARG A 37 -12.24 0.49 -27.94
C ARG A 37 -11.12 0.69 -26.93
N THR A 38 -9.91 0.50 -27.42
CA THR A 38 -8.69 0.80 -26.69
C THR A 38 -7.79 1.62 -27.60
N SER A 39 -6.99 2.49 -26.99
CA SER A 39 -5.98 3.28 -27.69
C SER A 39 -4.59 2.81 -27.24
N PRO A 40 -3.97 1.87 -27.98
CA PRO A 40 -2.62 1.41 -27.68
C PRO A 40 -1.59 2.54 -27.67
N ALA A 41 -1.86 3.62 -28.42
CA ALA A 41 -1.01 4.80 -28.56
C ALA A 41 -1.20 5.83 -27.43
N ALA A 42 -2.17 5.66 -26.53
CA ALA A 42 -2.34 6.58 -25.41
C ALA A 42 -1.04 6.61 -24.57
N PRO A 43 -0.53 7.82 -24.25
CA PRO A 43 0.75 7.97 -23.56
C PRO A 43 0.67 7.37 -22.16
N LEU A 44 1.70 6.61 -21.80
CA LEU A 44 1.89 6.05 -20.47
C LEU A 44 2.76 6.99 -19.64
N ASP A 45 2.46 7.11 -18.35
CA ASP A 45 3.35 7.80 -17.41
C ASP A 45 4.64 6.99 -17.14
N ALA A 46 5.58 7.55 -16.39
CA ALA A 46 6.87 6.89 -16.17
C ALA A 46 6.75 5.58 -15.36
N GLU A 47 5.76 5.44 -14.46
CA GLU A 47 5.49 4.16 -13.77
C GLU A 47 5.02 3.12 -14.78
N GLN A 48 4.02 3.47 -15.58
CA GLN A 48 3.41 2.60 -16.58
C GLN A 48 4.39 2.22 -17.69
N ALA A 49 5.29 3.11 -18.10
CA ALA A 49 6.31 2.83 -19.10
C ALA A 49 7.25 1.68 -18.69
N ARG A 50 7.45 1.46 -17.38
CA ARG A 50 8.30 0.37 -16.87
C ARG A 50 7.68 -1.02 -17.09
N LEU A 51 6.39 -1.11 -17.42
CA LEU A 51 5.74 -2.37 -17.81
C LEU A 51 6.34 -3.00 -19.08
N ALA A 52 7.16 -2.26 -19.84
CA ALA A 52 7.93 -2.81 -20.94
C ALA A 52 8.99 -3.84 -20.47
N ASP A 53 9.40 -3.80 -19.21
CA ASP A 53 10.28 -4.82 -18.62
C ASP A 53 9.47 -6.06 -18.24
N PRO A 54 9.77 -7.24 -18.81
CA PRO A 54 9.01 -8.47 -18.57
C PRO A 54 9.04 -8.93 -17.11
N ARG A 55 10.03 -8.50 -16.32
CA ARG A 55 10.11 -8.81 -14.88
C ARG A 55 8.93 -8.24 -14.11
N THR A 56 8.34 -7.14 -14.57
CA THR A 56 7.13 -6.55 -13.95
C THR A 56 5.94 -7.51 -14.03
N ALA A 57 5.70 -8.12 -15.20
CA ALA A 57 4.67 -9.14 -15.38
C ALA A 57 4.98 -10.40 -14.56
N ALA A 58 6.25 -10.83 -14.55
CA ALA A 58 6.67 -11.97 -13.76
C ALA A 58 6.48 -11.76 -12.24
N LEU A 59 6.63 -10.53 -11.73
CA LEU A 59 6.32 -10.19 -10.33
C LEU A 59 4.82 -10.30 -10.03
N VAL A 60 3.95 -9.86 -10.95
CA VAL A 60 2.49 -9.99 -10.79
C VAL A 60 2.06 -11.46 -10.81
N GLU A 61 2.58 -12.26 -11.75
CA GLU A 61 2.30 -13.70 -11.85
C GLU A 61 2.88 -14.48 -10.67
N GLY A 62 4.12 -14.17 -10.30
CA GLY A 62 4.79 -14.74 -9.13
C GLY A 62 4.09 -14.42 -7.81
N GLY A 63 3.30 -13.34 -7.77
CA GLY A 63 2.41 -13.02 -6.67
C GLY A 63 1.01 -13.65 -6.75
N GLY A 64 0.67 -14.36 -7.83
CA GLY A 64 -0.67 -14.93 -8.02
C GLY A 64 -1.76 -13.87 -8.26
N LEU A 65 -1.38 -12.69 -8.78
CA LEU A 65 -2.27 -11.57 -9.09
C LEU A 65 -2.53 -11.39 -10.59
N GLY A 66 -1.94 -12.22 -11.46
CA GLY A 66 -2.07 -12.14 -12.92
C GLY A 66 -3.52 -12.18 -13.44
N ALA A 67 -4.40 -12.92 -12.77
CA ALA A 67 -5.82 -12.94 -13.13
C ALA A 67 -6.49 -11.55 -13.03
N PHE A 68 -6.01 -10.66 -12.17
CA PHE A 68 -6.52 -9.29 -12.09
C PHE A 68 -6.15 -8.52 -13.37
N THR A 69 -4.88 -8.50 -13.74
CA THR A 69 -4.40 -7.76 -14.92
C THR A 69 -4.97 -8.33 -16.21
N ALA A 70 -5.06 -9.65 -16.34
CA ALA A 70 -5.58 -10.32 -17.54
C ALA A 70 -7.08 -10.09 -17.78
N ARG A 71 -7.90 -10.05 -16.70
CA ARG A 71 -9.37 -9.94 -16.81
C ARG A 71 -9.88 -8.50 -16.75
N PHE A 72 -9.09 -7.58 -16.20
CA PHE A 72 -9.50 -6.20 -16.00
C PHE A 72 -9.89 -5.45 -17.28
N PRO A 73 -9.20 -5.62 -18.43
CA PRO A 73 -9.63 -4.99 -19.68
C PRO A 73 -11.08 -5.35 -20.04
N ALA A 74 -11.41 -6.64 -20.07
CA ALA A 74 -12.76 -7.11 -20.38
C ALA A 74 -13.81 -6.58 -19.37
N ALA A 75 -13.42 -6.42 -18.11
CA ALA A 75 -14.28 -5.82 -17.09
C ALA A 75 -14.54 -4.33 -17.36
N LEU A 76 -13.52 -3.53 -17.69
CA LEU A 76 -13.71 -2.13 -18.10
C LEU A 76 -14.69 -2.03 -19.28
N CYS A 77 -14.57 -2.94 -20.24
CA CYS A 77 -15.44 -3.02 -21.41
C CYS A 77 -16.90 -3.36 -21.09
N SER A 78 -17.20 -3.93 -19.92
CA SER A 78 -18.57 -4.27 -19.54
C SER A 78 -19.32 -3.09 -18.91
N ALA A 79 -18.62 -2.03 -18.51
CA ALA A 79 -19.25 -0.83 -17.96
C ALA A 79 -20.05 -0.09 -19.04
N ARG A 80 -21.31 0.27 -18.73
CA ARG A 80 -22.24 0.93 -19.67
C ARG A 80 -22.42 2.43 -19.41
N GLY A 81 -21.73 2.97 -18.40
CA GLY A 81 -21.77 4.38 -18.08
C GLY A 81 -20.84 4.78 -16.94
N PRO A 82 -20.69 6.09 -16.66
CA PRO A 82 -19.72 6.60 -15.70
C PRO A 82 -19.90 6.06 -14.28
N ALA A 83 -21.16 5.94 -13.83
CA ALA A 83 -21.48 5.43 -12.51
C ALA A 83 -21.13 3.93 -12.35
N GLU A 84 -21.32 3.14 -13.41
CA GLU A 84 -20.95 1.73 -13.41
C GLU A 84 -19.44 1.54 -13.46
N ALA A 85 -18.73 2.34 -14.27
CA ALA A 85 -17.28 2.36 -14.29
C ALA A 85 -16.70 2.70 -12.91
N GLY A 86 -17.27 3.70 -12.22
CA GLY A 86 -16.87 4.05 -10.87
C GLY A 86 -17.03 2.89 -9.87
N ARG A 87 -18.20 2.24 -9.84
CA ARG A 87 -18.42 1.07 -8.96
C ARG A 87 -17.51 -0.11 -9.30
N LEU A 88 -17.24 -0.32 -10.59
CA LEU A 88 -16.33 -1.36 -11.05
C LEU A 88 -14.92 -1.09 -10.52
N LEU A 89 -14.42 0.14 -10.64
CA LEU A 89 -13.08 0.49 -10.15
C LEU A 89 -12.95 0.38 -8.63
N ASP A 90 -13.99 0.78 -7.88
CA ASP A 90 -14.02 0.57 -6.43
C ASP A 90 -13.93 -0.94 -6.11
N ALA A 91 -14.78 -1.76 -6.74
CA ALA A 91 -14.85 -3.20 -6.48
C ALA A 91 -13.55 -3.94 -6.86
N TRP A 92 -12.98 -3.64 -8.03
CA TRP A 92 -11.73 -4.24 -8.49
C TRP A 92 -10.53 -3.79 -7.65
N GLY A 93 -10.51 -2.51 -7.24
CA GLY A 93 -9.48 -2.00 -6.34
C GLY A 93 -9.53 -2.68 -4.98
N THR A 94 -10.71 -2.74 -4.35
CA THR A 94 -10.91 -3.43 -3.06
C THR A 94 -10.53 -4.91 -3.16
N ALA A 95 -10.97 -5.61 -4.21
CA ALA A 95 -10.63 -7.03 -4.40
C ALA A 95 -9.12 -7.26 -4.59
N LEU A 96 -8.42 -6.36 -5.28
CA LEU A 96 -6.97 -6.43 -5.44
C LEU A 96 -6.24 -6.21 -4.10
N TRP A 97 -6.65 -5.20 -3.33
CA TRP A 97 -6.11 -4.93 -2.00
C TRP A 97 -6.30 -6.13 -1.06
N GLU A 98 -7.52 -6.67 -0.99
CA GLU A 98 -7.82 -7.85 -0.17
C GLU A 98 -7.01 -9.05 -0.61
N ALA A 99 -6.89 -9.31 -1.92
CA ALA A 99 -6.07 -10.40 -2.44
C ALA A 99 -4.60 -10.28 -2.01
N ALA A 100 -4.02 -9.07 -2.07
CA ALA A 100 -2.65 -8.82 -1.62
C ALA A 100 -2.48 -9.01 -0.12
N VAL A 101 -3.43 -8.53 0.71
CA VAL A 101 -3.42 -8.73 2.17
C VAL A 101 -3.58 -10.22 2.53
N HIS A 102 -4.49 -10.94 1.87
CA HIS A 102 -4.68 -12.38 2.06
C HIS A 102 -3.42 -13.16 1.71
N ARG A 103 -2.75 -12.78 0.62
CA ARG A 103 -1.47 -13.35 0.21
C ARG A 103 -0.39 -13.12 1.26
N ALA A 104 -0.19 -11.87 1.69
CA ALA A 104 0.77 -11.48 2.73
C ALA A 104 0.57 -12.17 4.08
N GLN A 105 -0.61 -12.75 4.29
CA GLN A 105 -0.97 -13.46 5.52
C GLN A 105 -1.05 -14.98 5.32
N GLY A 106 -0.59 -15.50 4.18
CA GLY A 106 -0.62 -16.93 3.85
C GLY A 106 -2.02 -17.51 3.65
N ARG A 107 -3.06 -16.66 3.57
CA ARG A 107 -4.47 -17.07 3.39
C ARG A 107 -4.84 -17.30 1.93
N ARG A 108 -4.00 -16.83 1.01
CA ARG A 108 -4.09 -17.08 -0.44
C ARG A 108 -2.74 -17.64 -0.91
N PRO A 109 -2.47 -18.94 -0.70
CA PRO A 109 -1.27 -19.55 -1.22
C PRO A 109 -1.33 -19.58 -2.76
N GLY A 110 -0.21 -19.30 -3.42
CA GLY A 110 -0.12 -19.28 -4.87
C GLY A 110 0.97 -18.33 -5.36
N GLY A 111 1.46 -18.62 -6.57
CA GLY A 111 2.62 -17.92 -7.14
C GLY A 111 3.96 -18.47 -6.60
N GLY A 112 5.07 -17.96 -7.16
CA GLY A 112 6.44 -18.39 -6.83
C GLY A 112 7.22 -17.46 -5.92
N LEU A 113 6.66 -16.31 -5.50
CA LEU A 113 7.32 -15.34 -4.63
C LEU A 113 6.97 -15.58 -3.15
N ALA A 114 7.82 -15.12 -2.23
CA ALA A 114 7.52 -15.11 -0.79
C ALA A 114 6.21 -14.38 -0.50
N SER A 115 5.46 -14.87 0.49
CA SER A 115 4.11 -14.35 0.80
C SER A 115 4.12 -12.87 1.21
N GLY A 116 5.17 -12.40 1.89
CA GLY A 116 5.31 -11.02 2.37
C GLY A 116 5.64 -9.98 1.29
N ASP A 117 6.02 -10.42 0.08
CA ASP A 117 6.49 -9.55 -1.00
C ASP A 117 5.43 -8.50 -1.40
N ASP A 118 5.82 -7.23 -1.36
CA ASP A 118 4.95 -6.08 -1.65
C ASP A 118 4.85 -5.74 -3.15
N ARG A 119 5.83 -6.18 -3.95
CA ARG A 119 5.96 -5.85 -5.37
C ARG A 119 4.79 -6.32 -6.23
N PRO A 120 4.16 -7.50 -6.01
CA PRO A 120 3.02 -7.92 -6.82
C PRO A 120 1.85 -6.93 -6.80
N LEU A 121 1.51 -6.36 -5.63
CA LEU A 121 0.42 -5.39 -5.53
C LEU A 121 0.75 -4.09 -6.29
N TYR A 122 1.98 -3.61 -6.16
CA TYR A 122 2.44 -2.43 -6.90
C TYR A 122 2.35 -2.63 -8.41
N TRP A 123 2.98 -3.68 -8.95
CA TRP A 123 2.99 -3.92 -10.40
C TRP A 123 1.62 -4.25 -10.97
N ALA A 124 0.74 -4.93 -10.21
CA ALA A 124 -0.64 -5.17 -10.62
C ALA A 124 -1.41 -3.86 -10.77
N ARG A 125 -1.26 -2.90 -9.85
CA ARG A 125 -1.88 -1.57 -9.95
C ARG A 125 -1.33 -0.76 -11.12
N VAL A 126 -0.02 -0.79 -11.36
CA VAL A 126 0.59 -0.11 -12.51
C VAL A 126 0.04 -0.67 -13.82
N ALA A 127 -0.04 -2.00 -13.96
CA ALA A 127 -0.64 -2.65 -15.14
C ALA A 127 -2.13 -2.30 -15.32
N MET A 128 -2.93 -2.35 -14.25
CA MET A 128 -4.36 -2.03 -14.32
C MET A 128 -4.60 -0.54 -14.62
N THR A 129 -3.82 0.38 -14.05
CA THR A 129 -3.94 1.81 -14.39
C THR A 129 -3.49 2.10 -15.82
N ALA A 130 -2.55 1.34 -16.39
CA ALA A 130 -2.20 1.43 -17.81
C ALA A 130 -3.36 0.97 -18.71
N HIS A 131 -4.09 -0.10 -18.33
CA HIS A 131 -5.31 -0.50 -19.03
C HIS A 131 -6.40 0.57 -18.94
N LEU A 132 -6.60 1.18 -17.77
CA LEU A 132 -7.54 2.28 -17.59
C LEU A 132 -7.17 3.51 -18.45
N ALA A 133 -5.88 3.85 -18.55
CA ALA A 133 -5.40 4.96 -19.38
C ALA A 133 -5.67 4.75 -20.88
N ARG A 134 -5.66 3.49 -21.34
CA ARG A 134 -5.89 3.10 -22.74
C ARG A 134 -7.35 2.79 -23.07
N TRP A 135 -8.24 2.76 -22.09
CA TRP A 135 -9.65 2.42 -22.29
C TRP A 135 -10.45 3.59 -22.86
N GLU A 136 -11.22 3.32 -23.92
CA GLU A 136 -12.05 4.31 -24.63
C GLU A 136 -13.53 3.92 -24.61
N PRO A 137 -14.26 4.23 -23.54
CA PRO A 137 -15.70 3.99 -23.49
C PRO A 137 -16.46 4.84 -24.50
N GLU A 138 -17.67 4.39 -24.87
CA GLU A 138 -18.58 5.17 -25.73
C GLU A 138 -19.26 6.34 -25.00
N PHE A 139 -19.04 6.46 -23.70
CA PHE A 139 -19.55 7.53 -22.84
C PHE A 139 -18.40 8.37 -22.28
N ALA A 140 -18.69 9.63 -21.98
CA ALA A 140 -17.70 10.52 -21.37
C ALA A 140 -17.28 10.03 -19.98
N VAL A 141 -15.97 10.01 -19.72
CA VAL A 141 -15.40 9.65 -18.42
C VAL A 141 -14.39 10.69 -17.96
N ASP A 142 -14.41 10.97 -16.66
CA ASP A 142 -13.30 11.62 -15.98
C ASP A 142 -12.27 10.54 -15.60
N ARG A 143 -11.26 10.35 -16.44
CA ARG A 143 -10.24 9.32 -16.23
C ARG A 143 -9.41 9.57 -14.97
N ALA A 144 -9.18 10.83 -14.59
CA ALA A 144 -8.42 11.16 -13.40
C ALA A 144 -9.20 10.76 -12.14
N ALA A 145 -10.49 11.12 -12.07
CA ALA A 145 -11.35 10.71 -10.97
C ALA A 145 -11.52 9.19 -10.89
N LEU A 146 -11.66 8.51 -12.03
CA LEU A 146 -11.69 7.04 -12.09
C LEU A 146 -10.38 6.41 -11.58
N ARG A 147 -9.21 6.93 -12.01
CA ARG A 147 -7.91 6.48 -11.50
C ARG A 147 -7.82 6.67 -9.99
N THR A 148 -8.22 7.82 -9.45
CA THR A 148 -8.22 8.08 -8.01
C THR A 148 -9.09 7.09 -7.24
N ARG A 149 -10.28 6.74 -7.75
CA ARG A 149 -11.15 5.72 -7.12
C ARG A 149 -10.49 4.35 -7.04
N PHE A 150 -9.92 3.89 -8.16
CA PHE A 150 -9.20 2.62 -8.21
C PHE A 150 -7.99 2.61 -7.27
N GLU A 151 -7.20 3.69 -7.28
CA GLU A 151 -6.01 3.84 -6.44
C GLU A 151 -6.38 3.88 -4.95
N ASP A 152 -7.36 4.67 -4.53
CA ASP A 152 -7.81 4.74 -3.14
C ASP A 152 -8.31 3.34 -2.66
N ALA A 153 -9.09 2.63 -3.48
CA ALA A 153 -9.57 1.30 -3.15
C ALA A 153 -8.44 0.25 -3.07
N SER A 154 -7.54 0.23 -4.06
CA SER A 154 -6.42 -0.74 -4.14
C SER A 154 -5.27 -0.47 -3.16
N ARG A 155 -5.32 0.64 -2.41
CA ARG A 155 -4.37 1.04 -1.37
C ARG A 155 -4.89 0.85 0.05
N GLY A 156 -6.13 0.36 0.19
CA GLY A 156 -6.79 0.18 1.48
C GLY A 156 -7.34 1.46 2.10
N LEU A 157 -7.54 2.54 1.32
CA LEU A 157 -8.21 3.75 1.81
C LEU A 157 -9.74 3.52 1.89
N ALA A 158 -10.30 2.74 0.96
CA ALA A 158 -11.71 2.32 0.97
C ALA A 158 -11.93 1.03 1.78
N ASP A 159 -13.14 0.86 2.34
CA ASP A 159 -13.63 -0.37 3.02
C ASP A 159 -12.74 -0.99 4.12
N ASN A 160 -11.80 -0.19 4.65
CA ASN A 160 -10.78 -0.64 5.59
C ASN A 160 -11.00 -0.13 7.02
N ALA A 161 -12.26 -0.07 7.47
CA ALA A 161 -12.59 0.33 8.84
C ALA A 161 -12.13 -0.71 9.86
N PHE A 162 -11.83 -0.25 11.08
CA PHE A 162 -11.63 -1.13 12.23
C PHE A 162 -12.90 -1.97 12.47
N ARG A 163 -12.70 -3.24 12.82
CA ARG A 163 -13.77 -4.20 13.15
C ARG A 163 -13.66 -4.70 14.60
N SER A 164 -12.95 -3.94 15.42
CA SER A 164 -12.58 -4.28 16.79
C SER A 164 -13.78 -4.38 17.72
N ALA A 165 -13.80 -5.46 18.51
CA ALA A 165 -14.69 -5.57 19.67
C ALA A 165 -14.29 -4.56 20.76
N PRO A 166 -15.19 -4.24 21.71
CA PRO A 166 -14.84 -3.43 22.88
C PRO A 166 -13.59 -3.99 23.59
N GLY A 167 -12.69 -3.11 24.01
CA GLY A 167 -11.45 -3.47 24.71
C GLY A 167 -10.26 -3.83 23.80
N VAL A 168 -10.45 -3.92 22.48
CA VAL A 168 -9.35 -4.08 21.52
C VAL A 168 -8.87 -2.71 21.06
N ARG A 169 -7.57 -2.45 21.17
CA ARG A 169 -6.97 -1.19 20.74
C ARG A 169 -6.89 -1.11 19.22
N ARG A 170 -7.03 0.08 18.66
CA ARG A 170 -7.04 0.32 17.20
C ARG A 170 -5.76 1.04 16.80
N VAL A 171 -4.91 0.39 16.03
CA VAL A 171 -3.64 0.96 15.55
C VAL A 171 -3.74 1.15 14.06
N PHE A 172 -3.52 2.38 13.58
CA PHE A 172 -3.49 2.67 12.15
C PHE A 172 -2.07 2.95 11.69
N ILE A 173 -1.64 2.28 10.62
CA ILE A 173 -0.31 2.49 10.05
C ILE A 173 -0.37 2.81 8.55
N SER A 174 0.72 3.39 8.03
CA SER A 174 0.95 3.46 6.59
C SER A 174 2.27 2.80 6.24
N GLY A 175 2.35 2.24 5.04
CA GLY A 175 3.60 1.92 4.34
C GLY A 175 3.65 2.63 2.99
N PHE A 176 4.69 2.36 2.20
CA PHE A 176 4.87 2.92 0.86
C PHE A 176 5.06 1.85 -0.21
N ASP A 177 4.75 2.22 -1.45
CA ASP A 177 5.11 1.48 -2.65
C ASP A 177 6.65 1.34 -2.81
N PRO A 178 7.14 0.37 -3.59
CA PRO A 178 8.51 0.33 -4.08
C PRO A 178 8.93 1.60 -4.83
N PHE A 179 10.20 1.98 -4.73
CA PHE A 179 10.76 3.17 -5.37
C PHE A 179 12.22 2.99 -5.82
N GLY A 180 12.73 3.94 -6.61
CA GLY A 180 14.06 3.86 -7.21
C GLY A 180 14.15 2.82 -8.34
N LEU A 181 13.03 2.57 -9.01
CA LEU A 181 12.83 1.49 -9.97
C LEU A 181 13.49 1.71 -11.34
N ASP A 182 13.96 2.93 -11.62
CA ASP A 182 14.84 3.19 -12.78
C ASP A 182 16.23 2.57 -12.60
N GLY A 183 16.71 2.46 -11.36
CA GLY A 183 18.01 1.86 -11.04
C GLY A 183 17.94 0.35 -10.84
N GLU A 184 16.84 -0.16 -10.28
CA GLU A 184 16.63 -1.59 -10.05
C GLU A 184 15.13 -1.90 -9.96
N ILE A 185 14.58 -2.58 -10.97
CA ILE A 185 13.15 -2.89 -11.10
C ILE A 185 12.66 -3.87 -10.02
N ARG A 186 13.58 -4.66 -9.44
CA ARG A 186 13.29 -5.67 -8.42
C ARG A 186 13.21 -5.11 -7.01
N ARG A 187 13.47 -3.81 -6.80
CA ARG A 187 13.36 -3.19 -5.47
C ARG A 187 11.95 -3.40 -4.91
N ALA A 188 11.90 -3.75 -3.63
CA ALA A 188 10.71 -3.84 -2.81
C ALA A 188 10.72 -2.70 -1.79
N ASN A 189 9.66 -2.59 -0.98
CA ASN A 189 9.62 -1.68 0.16
C ASN A 189 9.16 -2.42 1.42
N PRO A 190 10.02 -2.55 2.45
CA PRO A 190 9.68 -3.31 3.65
C PRO A 190 8.52 -2.67 4.43
N SER A 191 8.29 -1.36 4.28
CA SER A 191 7.14 -0.69 4.87
C SER A 191 5.82 -1.12 4.22
N GLY A 192 5.81 -1.33 2.90
CA GLY A 192 4.68 -1.89 2.16
C GLY A 192 4.40 -3.33 2.55
N SER A 193 5.45 -4.15 2.66
CA SER A 193 5.36 -5.54 3.15
C SER A 193 4.74 -5.61 4.55
N ALA A 194 5.25 -4.81 5.49
CA ALA A 194 4.71 -4.75 6.85
C ALA A 194 3.24 -4.31 6.89
N ALA A 195 2.86 -3.31 6.08
CA ALA A 195 1.47 -2.86 5.98
C ALA A 195 0.52 -3.99 5.52
N LEU A 196 0.90 -4.75 4.49
CA LEU A 196 0.10 -5.86 3.98
C LEU A 196 -0.01 -7.01 4.99
N ARG A 197 1.11 -7.39 5.61
CA ARG A 197 1.17 -8.46 6.63
C ARG A 197 0.31 -8.14 7.85
N LEU A 198 0.25 -6.88 8.26
CA LEU A 198 -0.42 -6.44 9.48
C LEU A 198 -1.88 -6.00 9.27
N ASN A 199 -2.31 -5.64 8.06
CA ASN A 199 -3.67 -5.13 7.85
C ASN A 199 -4.75 -6.14 8.29
N GLY A 200 -5.61 -5.72 9.21
CA GLY A 200 -6.68 -6.54 9.80
C GLY A 200 -6.19 -7.60 10.79
N ARG A 201 -4.89 -7.65 11.14
CA ARG A 201 -4.37 -8.59 12.14
C ARG A 201 -4.64 -8.07 13.55
N ARG A 202 -4.82 -9.02 14.47
CA ARG A 202 -4.75 -8.77 15.90
C ARG A 202 -3.33 -9.08 16.39
N ILE A 203 -2.74 -8.16 17.15
CA ILE A 203 -1.45 -8.33 17.81
C ILE A 203 -1.62 -8.21 19.33
N THR A 204 -0.73 -8.83 20.08
CA THR A 204 -0.60 -8.61 21.52
C THR A 204 0.37 -7.46 21.74
N LEU A 205 -0.05 -6.47 22.53
CA LEU A 205 0.76 -5.34 22.94
C LEU A 205 1.66 -5.70 24.12
N ALA A 206 2.66 -4.85 24.41
CA ALA A 206 3.60 -5.07 25.49
C ALA A 206 2.96 -5.12 26.89
N ASP A 207 1.80 -4.49 27.06
CA ASP A 207 0.99 -4.53 28.29
C ASP A 207 0.06 -5.76 28.39
N GLY A 208 0.15 -6.69 27.43
CA GLY A 208 -0.68 -7.89 27.34
C GLY A 208 -2.05 -7.67 26.70
N SER A 209 -2.44 -6.42 26.41
CA SER A 209 -3.72 -6.13 25.75
C SER A 209 -3.67 -6.44 24.24
N ALA A 210 -4.84 -6.58 23.62
CA ALA A 210 -4.95 -6.85 22.19
C ALA A 210 -5.12 -5.56 21.37
N ALA A 211 -4.52 -5.50 20.19
CA ALA A 211 -4.75 -4.45 19.21
C ALA A 211 -5.10 -5.00 17.82
N GLU A 212 -6.08 -4.41 17.13
CA GLU A 212 -6.28 -4.56 15.69
C GLU A 212 -5.43 -3.52 14.96
N VAL A 213 -4.67 -3.96 13.97
CA VAL A 213 -3.93 -3.09 13.07
C VAL A 213 -4.70 -2.90 11.77
N ARG A 214 -4.84 -1.66 11.32
CA ARG A 214 -5.30 -1.31 9.96
C ARG A 214 -4.21 -0.55 9.26
N ALA A 215 -4.02 -0.80 7.98
CA ALA A 215 -2.93 -0.23 7.22
C ALA A 215 -3.36 0.27 5.84
N VAL A 216 -2.61 1.24 5.31
CA VAL A 216 -2.65 1.67 3.90
C VAL A 216 -1.26 1.59 3.28
N VAL A 217 -1.18 1.47 1.97
CA VAL A 217 0.09 1.60 1.22
C VAL A 217 0.02 2.83 0.31
N LEU A 218 0.83 3.83 0.61
CA LEU A 218 0.83 5.13 -0.07
C LEU A 218 1.78 5.13 -1.28
N PRO A 219 1.47 5.92 -2.33
CA PRO A 219 2.34 6.03 -3.49
C PRO A 219 3.58 6.84 -3.18
N VAL A 220 4.68 6.52 -3.86
CA VAL A 220 5.87 7.38 -3.89
C VAL A 220 5.71 8.35 -5.06
N ARG A 221 4.72 9.25 -4.96
CA ARG A 221 4.37 10.27 -5.96
C ARG A 221 3.94 11.58 -5.29
N TYR A 222 4.55 12.70 -5.66
CA TYR A 222 4.23 14.01 -5.08
C TYR A 222 2.81 14.48 -5.40
N ALA A 223 2.33 14.21 -6.61
CA ALA A 223 1.00 14.64 -7.05
C ALA A 223 -0.14 14.09 -6.17
N ASP A 224 -0.02 12.85 -5.70
CA ASP A 224 -1.02 12.24 -4.80
C ASP A 224 -1.02 12.89 -3.41
N PHE A 225 0.16 13.28 -2.92
CA PHE A 225 0.32 14.01 -1.66
C PHE A 225 -0.26 15.42 -1.78
N ASP A 226 0.01 16.11 -2.89
CA ASP A 226 -0.55 17.42 -3.21
C ASP A 226 -2.08 17.36 -3.33
N ALA A 227 -2.61 16.26 -3.86
CA ALA A 227 -4.04 15.97 -3.92
C ALA A 227 -4.64 15.48 -2.57
N GLY A 228 -3.86 15.45 -1.48
CA GLY A 228 -4.33 15.18 -0.13
C GLY A 228 -4.57 13.71 0.21
N ILE A 229 -3.85 12.76 -0.41
CA ILE A 229 -4.03 11.32 -0.13
C ILE A 229 -3.78 10.97 1.35
N VAL A 230 -2.84 11.66 2.00
CA VAL A 230 -2.55 11.44 3.44
C VAL A 230 -3.75 11.86 4.27
N GLU A 231 -4.33 13.02 4.00
CA GLU A 231 -5.52 13.49 4.69
C GLU A 231 -6.72 12.56 4.45
N ARG A 232 -6.93 12.08 3.21
CA ARG A 232 -7.98 11.09 2.91
C ARG A 232 -7.79 9.78 3.67
N ALA A 233 -6.56 9.30 3.79
CA ALA A 233 -6.27 8.06 4.52
C ALA A 233 -6.42 8.19 6.04
N PHE A 234 -5.94 9.30 6.62
CA PHE A 234 -5.85 9.46 8.08
C PHE A 234 -7.06 10.12 8.72
N THR A 235 -7.80 11.00 8.03
CA THR A 235 -8.96 11.70 8.61
C THR A 235 -10.02 10.74 9.17
N PRO A 236 -10.45 9.68 8.45
CA PRO A 236 -11.43 8.74 8.98
C PRO A 236 -10.93 8.00 10.23
N ARG A 237 -9.61 7.87 10.38
CA ARG A 237 -8.94 7.19 11.51
C ARG A 237 -8.68 8.13 12.67
N LEU A 238 -8.76 9.43 12.47
CA LEU A 238 -8.64 10.43 13.52
C LEU A 238 -10.00 10.94 14.00
N ALA A 239 -11.09 10.65 13.27
CA ALA A 239 -12.45 10.95 13.68
C ALA A 239 -12.76 10.36 15.08
N VAL A 240 -13.54 11.09 15.88
CA VAL A 240 -14.04 10.62 17.17
C VAL A 240 -15.11 9.55 16.93
N GLY A 241 -15.03 8.42 17.65
CA GLY A 241 -16.04 7.36 17.60
C GLY A 241 -15.47 5.97 17.26
N PRO A 242 -16.33 5.02 16.86
CA PRO A 242 -15.95 3.62 16.66
C PRO A 242 -14.96 3.42 15.51
N GLY A 243 -14.89 4.34 14.54
CA GLY A 243 -13.94 4.29 13.42
C GLY A 243 -12.55 4.87 13.69
N GLY A 244 -12.36 5.56 14.83
CA GLY A 244 -11.09 6.22 15.16
C GLY A 244 -10.02 5.24 15.65
N ALA A 245 -8.75 5.55 15.40
CA ALA A 245 -7.61 4.87 15.98
C ALA A 245 -7.34 5.35 17.42
N ASP A 246 -6.52 4.59 18.13
CA ASP A 246 -5.97 4.88 19.45
C ASP A 246 -4.44 5.12 19.41
N ALA A 247 -3.81 4.86 18.27
CA ALA A 247 -2.44 5.23 17.92
C ALA A 247 -2.28 5.25 16.39
N ILE A 248 -1.42 6.15 15.88
CA ILE A 248 -1.01 6.14 14.47
C ILE A 248 0.51 6.03 14.34
N THR A 249 1.00 5.26 13.37
CA THR A 249 2.43 5.21 13.05
C THR A 249 2.61 5.16 11.54
N THR A 250 3.28 6.14 10.99
CA THR A 250 3.71 6.08 9.58
C THR A 250 5.00 5.27 9.51
N VAL A 251 5.11 4.34 8.57
CA VAL A 251 6.29 3.48 8.39
C VAL A 251 6.90 3.74 7.01
N SER A 252 8.22 3.84 6.93
CA SER A 252 8.95 4.08 5.68
C SER A 252 10.28 3.35 5.69
N GLN A 253 10.88 3.12 4.52
CA GLN A 253 12.24 2.59 4.46
C GLN A 253 13.25 3.72 4.73
N GLY A 254 14.21 3.50 5.61
CA GLY A 254 15.24 4.48 5.98
C GLY A 254 16.67 3.98 5.75
N TYR A 255 17.38 3.66 6.82
CA TYR A 255 18.84 3.51 6.84
C TYR A 255 19.29 2.05 6.77
N PRO A 256 20.52 1.73 6.31
CA PRO A 256 21.02 0.36 6.36
C PRO A 256 21.15 -0.15 7.82
N GLY A 257 20.58 -1.32 8.11
CA GLY A 257 20.87 -2.07 9.33
C GLY A 257 20.28 -1.53 10.64
N GLU A 258 19.38 -0.54 10.61
CA GLU A 258 18.74 -0.01 11.83
C GLU A 258 17.32 0.49 11.60
N PHE A 259 16.52 0.47 12.66
CA PHE A 259 15.26 1.20 12.73
C PHE A 259 15.48 2.54 13.42
N THR A 260 14.86 3.59 12.89
CA THR A 260 14.82 4.90 13.56
C THR A 260 13.40 5.33 13.82
N LEU A 261 13.09 5.58 15.08
CA LEU A 261 11.92 6.35 15.46
C LEU A 261 12.29 7.83 15.33
N GLU A 262 11.68 8.54 14.40
CA GLU A 262 12.01 9.95 14.20
C GLU A 262 11.41 10.81 15.32
N ASP A 263 12.23 11.63 15.97
CA ASP A 263 11.75 12.56 17.00
C ASP A 263 11.01 13.74 16.34
N TRP A 264 11.40 14.15 15.13
CA TRP A 264 10.88 15.34 14.46
C TRP A 264 10.49 15.10 13.00
N ALA A 265 9.29 15.55 12.63
CA ALA A 265 8.87 15.70 11.24
C ALA A 265 8.93 17.19 10.84
N GLY A 266 9.53 17.49 9.70
CA GLY A 266 9.70 18.84 9.16
C GLY A 266 8.63 19.21 8.13
N ARG A 267 8.26 20.48 8.07
CA ARG A 267 7.18 21.00 7.21
C ARG A 267 7.47 20.96 5.71
N ASN A 268 8.73 21.10 5.31
CA ASN A 268 9.11 21.41 3.93
C ASN A 268 9.69 20.20 3.18
N ARG A 269 9.65 20.28 1.85
CA ARG A 269 10.36 19.41 0.90
C ARG A 269 11.73 20.00 0.59
N SER A 270 12.72 19.13 0.48
CA SER A 270 14.11 19.52 0.17
C SER A 270 14.90 18.41 -0.52
N ALA A 271 14.24 17.61 -1.37
CA ALA A 271 14.79 16.36 -1.88
C ALA A 271 15.33 16.43 -3.32
N ASP A 272 15.21 17.57 -4.00
CA ASP A 272 15.74 17.69 -5.36
C ASP A 272 17.27 17.50 -5.36
N PRO A 273 17.84 16.80 -6.37
CA PRO A 273 17.20 16.34 -7.61
C PRO A 273 16.66 14.90 -7.55
N TYR A 274 16.45 14.31 -6.37
CA TYR A 274 15.94 12.93 -6.26
C TYR A 274 14.44 12.86 -6.60
N PRO A 275 14.05 12.14 -7.67
CA PRO A 275 12.67 12.20 -8.15
C PRO A 275 11.75 11.16 -7.48
N ASP A 276 10.45 11.31 -7.71
CA ASP A 276 9.43 10.31 -7.38
C ASP A 276 9.29 9.22 -8.46
N ASN A 277 8.37 8.26 -8.26
CA ASN A 277 8.18 7.15 -9.19
C ASN A 277 7.74 7.59 -10.61
N THR A 278 7.14 8.78 -10.74
CA THR A 278 6.78 9.40 -12.03
C THR A 278 7.88 10.28 -12.62
N ARG A 279 9.06 10.31 -11.98
CA ARG A 279 10.20 11.17 -12.29
C ARG A 279 9.95 12.66 -11.99
N ALA A 280 8.95 12.98 -11.17
CA ALA A 280 8.70 14.35 -10.75
C ALA A 280 9.64 14.75 -9.60
N LEU A 281 10.04 16.02 -9.58
CA LEU A 281 10.84 16.60 -8.52
C LEU A 281 9.95 17.15 -7.40
N SER A 282 10.52 17.28 -6.21
CA SER A 282 9.87 17.81 -5.02
C SER A 282 9.58 19.30 -5.12
N GLY A 283 10.39 20.01 -5.92
CA GLY A 283 10.37 21.46 -6.09
C GLY A 283 11.20 22.21 -5.05
N GLY A 284 11.90 21.51 -4.15
CA GLY A 284 12.75 22.12 -3.12
C GLY A 284 14.11 21.44 -3.01
N THR A 285 15.13 22.25 -2.77
CA THR A 285 16.49 21.80 -2.45
C THR A 285 16.79 22.01 -0.97
N ARG A 286 17.94 21.53 -0.50
CA ARG A 286 18.43 21.81 0.85
C ARG A 286 18.53 23.32 1.13
N GLU A 287 19.00 24.10 0.15
CA GLU A 287 19.19 25.55 0.24
C GLU A 287 17.88 26.32 0.08
N HIS A 288 16.95 25.79 -0.72
CA HIS A 288 15.66 26.39 -1.01
C HIS A 288 14.53 25.39 -0.74
N PRO A 289 14.25 25.09 0.54
CA PRO A 289 13.17 24.19 0.89
C PRO A 289 11.81 24.84 0.59
N VAL A 290 10.85 24.03 0.18
CA VAL A 290 9.50 24.49 -0.19
C VAL A 290 8.42 23.82 0.65
N THR A 291 7.38 24.56 1.02
CA THR A 291 6.21 23.97 1.66
C THR A 291 5.40 23.22 0.61
N ALA A 292 5.07 21.95 0.89
CA ALA A 292 4.27 21.14 -0.02
C ALA A 292 2.85 21.73 -0.24
N PRO A 293 2.31 21.70 -1.48
CA PRO A 293 0.93 22.10 -1.77
C PRO A 293 -0.11 21.40 -0.88
N GLY A 294 -1.20 22.10 -0.57
CA GLY A 294 -2.30 21.56 0.24
C GLY A 294 -2.03 21.49 1.75
N LEU A 295 -0.83 21.84 2.22
CA LEU A 295 -0.54 21.98 3.65
C LEU A 295 -1.18 23.24 4.23
N GLY A 296 -2.13 23.07 5.15
CA GLY A 296 -2.63 24.16 5.99
C GLY A 296 -1.55 24.72 6.95
N PRO A 297 -1.87 25.76 7.74
CA PRO A 297 -0.99 26.28 8.77
C PRO A 297 -0.53 25.18 9.74
N GLY A 298 0.68 25.35 10.28
CA GLY A 298 1.28 24.41 11.23
C GLY A 298 2.70 24.84 11.62
N PRO A 299 3.28 24.24 12.67
CA PRO A 299 4.66 24.52 13.09
C PRO A 299 5.66 24.02 12.06
N GLU A 300 6.88 24.58 12.05
CA GLU A 300 7.96 24.13 11.16
C GLU A 300 8.36 22.68 11.45
N PHE A 301 8.36 22.29 12.72
CA PHE A 301 8.63 20.92 13.15
C PHE A 301 7.55 20.39 14.09
N ILE A 302 7.22 19.11 13.96
CA ILE A 302 6.29 18.41 14.84
C ILE A 302 7.04 17.27 15.52
N ARG A 303 7.03 17.28 16.86
CA ARG A 303 7.63 16.22 17.66
C ARG A 303 6.76 14.97 17.70
N THR A 304 7.39 13.80 17.70
CA THR A 304 6.72 12.52 17.94
C THR A 304 6.06 12.49 19.32
N THR A 305 4.90 11.84 19.41
CA THR A 305 4.23 11.52 20.69
C THR A 305 4.18 10.02 20.95
N LEU A 306 4.84 9.22 20.11
CA LEU A 306 5.06 7.79 20.38
C LEU A 306 5.96 7.61 21.61
N PRO A 307 5.84 6.49 22.33
CA PRO A 307 6.62 6.23 23.53
C PRO A 307 8.05 5.79 23.21
N ALA A 308 8.85 6.70 22.65
CA ALA A 308 10.19 6.45 22.15
C ALA A 308 11.07 5.65 23.11
N GLY A 309 11.22 6.13 24.36
CA GLY A 309 12.06 5.45 25.35
C GLY A 309 11.63 4.02 25.66
N ALA A 310 10.33 3.72 25.66
CA ALA A 310 9.84 2.37 25.88
C ALA A 310 10.12 1.45 24.67
N VAL A 311 9.96 1.98 23.46
CA VAL A 311 10.23 1.25 22.22
C VAL A 311 11.73 0.96 22.09
N THR A 312 12.58 1.98 22.21
CA THR A 312 14.04 1.85 22.03
C THR A 312 14.70 1.05 23.14
N ALA A 313 14.09 0.96 24.33
CA ALA A 313 14.60 0.08 25.38
C ALA A 313 14.22 -1.40 25.16
N ALA A 314 13.09 -1.67 24.51
CA ALA A 314 12.52 -3.03 24.44
C ALA A 314 12.87 -3.80 23.16
N VAL A 315 13.01 -3.11 22.03
CA VAL A 315 13.24 -3.75 20.72
C VAL A 315 14.62 -3.35 20.22
N GLN A 316 15.52 -4.33 20.10
CA GLN A 316 16.93 -4.15 19.76
C GLN A 316 17.50 -5.27 18.85
N SER A 317 16.64 -6.17 18.36
CA SER A 317 17.06 -7.36 17.62
C SER A 317 15.93 -7.86 16.70
N PRO A 318 16.24 -8.27 15.45
CA PRO A 318 17.59 -8.36 14.86
C PRO A 318 18.26 -7.02 14.55
N TYR A 319 17.51 -5.92 14.47
CA TYR A 319 18.07 -4.60 14.22
C TYR A 319 17.94 -3.69 15.46
N PRO A 320 18.91 -2.81 15.72
CA PRO A 320 18.75 -1.80 16.77
C PRO A 320 17.61 -0.83 16.40
N VAL A 321 16.76 -0.50 17.38
CA VAL A 321 15.83 0.62 17.28
C VAL A 321 16.42 1.83 18.00
N ARG A 322 16.51 2.96 17.29
CA ARG A 322 17.11 4.22 17.77
C ARG A 322 16.08 5.33 17.74
N LEU A 323 16.18 6.29 18.65
CA LEU A 323 15.51 7.58 18.51
C LEU A 323 16.41 8.48 17.68
N ASN A 324 15.90 9.04 16.59
CA ASN A 324 16.64 9.98 15.76
C ASN A 324 16.14 11.42 16.00
N PRO A 325 16.86 12.23 16.78
CA PRO A 325 16.53 13.64 17.01
C PRO A 325 16.99 14.58 15.90
N SER A 326 17.72 14.09 14.89
CA SER A 326 18.39 14.94 13.92
C SER A 326 17.40 15.69 13.02
N VAL A 327 17.74 16.92 12.65
CA VAL A 327 16.98 17.73 11.68
C VAL A 327 17.94 18.56 10.83
N THR A 328 17.47 19.02 9.67
CA THR A 328 18.10 20.14 8.96
C THR A 328 17.18 21.34 9.05
N GLU A 329 17.72 22.48 9.45
CA GLU A 329 16.97 23.71 9.65
C GLU A 329 17.69 24.93 9.07
N ILE A 330 16.95 26.01 8.88
CA ILE A 330 17.51 27.34 8.70
C ILE A 330 17.23 28.11 10.00
N PRO A 331 18.25 28.43 10.82
CA PRO A 331 18.07 29.10 12.10
C PRO A 331 17.34 30.44 11.97
N ALA A 332 16.71 30.88 13.06
CA ALA A 332 16.02 32.17 13.08
C ALA A 332 16.97 33.32 12.68
N GLY A 333 16.56 34.11 11.67
CA GLY A 333 17.37 35.21 11.13
C GLY A 333 18.50 34.80 10.18
N ALA A 334 18.72 33.50 9.97
CA ALA A 334 19.69 32.98 9.01
C ALA A 334 19.06 32.70 7.64
N THR A 335 19.91 32.52 6.63
CA THR A 335 19.53 32.14 5.27
C THR A 335 20.07 30.77 4.85
N ALA A 336 21.11 30.27 5.54
CA ALA A 336 21.78 29.03 5.21
C ALA A 336 21.29 27.85 6.07
N PRO A 337 21.10 26.66 5.47
CA PRO A 337 20.72 25.46 6.20
C PRO A 337 21.87 24.85 7.02
N VAL A 338 21.57 24.39 8.23
CA VAL A 338 22.48 23.68 9.15
C VAL A 338 21.85 22.37 9.62
N ASP A 339 22.69 21.37 9.84
CA ASP A 339 22.27 20.09 10.42
C ASP A 339 22.40 20.15 11.94
N ARG A 340 21.39 19.62 12.64
CA ARG A 340 21.32 19.54 14.10
C ARG A 340 21.17 18.09 14.50
N THR A 341 21.90 17.66 15.52
CA THR A 341 21.81 16.31 16.10
C THR A 341 20.94 16.27 17.36
N ASP A 342 20.41 17.41 17.80
CA ASP A 342 19.70 17.58 19.06
C ASP A 342 18.29 18.18 18.89
N GLY A 343 17.76 18.15 17.66
CA GLY A 343 16.47 18.74 17.30
C GLY A 343 16.56 20.20 16.84
N PRO A 344 15.41 20.81 16.50
CA PRO A 344 15.35 22.15 15.96
C PRO A 344 15.55 23.24 17.02
N THR A 345 16.15 24.36 16.62
CA THR A 345 16.23 25.57 17.45
C THR A 345 14.94 26.39 17.38
N ALA A 346 14.67 27.18 18.42
CA ALA A 346 13.43 27.97 18.49
C ALA A 346 13.35 29.00 17.35
N GLY A 347 12.22 28.99 16.63
CA GLY A 347 11.97 29.91 15.52
C GLY A 347 12.68 29.57 14.21
N SER A 348 13.35 28.41 14.12
CA SER A 348 13.97 27.96 12.88
C SER A 348 12.92 27.53 11.84
N ARG A 349 13.33 27.58 10.56
CA ARG A 349 12.55 27.08 9.42
C ARG A 349 12.99 25.67 9.08
N ALA A 350 12.04 24.78 8.82
CA ALA A 350 12.35 23.40 8.48
C ALA A 350 12.96 23.28 7.07
N VAL A 351 13.99 22.45 6.95
CA VAL A 351 14.49 21.97 5.66
C VAL A 351 14.14 20.49 5.54
N ALA A 352 14.50 19.71 6.56
CA ALA A 352 14.24 18.28 6.66
C ALA A 352 13.98 17.87 8.12
N GLY A 353 13.06 16.92 8.33
CA GLY A 353 12.93 16.21 9.61
C GLY A 353 13.96 15.10 9.72
N GLY A 354 13.84 14.25 10.76
CA GLY A 354 14.74 13.10 10.94
C GLY A 354 14.72 12.13 9.76
N GLY A 355 13.57 12.05 9.07
CA GLY A 355 13.40 11.27 7.84
C GLY A 355 13.92 11.90 6.54
N GLY A 356 14.62 13.04 6.60
CA GLY A 356 15.05 13.79 5.43
C GLY A 356 13.98 14.75 4.89
N GLY A 357 14.14 15.16 3.62
CA GLY A 357 13.27 16.13 2.93
C GLY A 357 12.32 15.52 1.90
N TYR A 358 12.16 14.20 1.90
CA TYR A 358 11.38 13.42 0.91
C TYR A 358 9.97 13.05 1.42
N LEU A 359 9.26 12.16 0.72
CA LEU A 359 7.88 11.77 1.02
C LEU A 359 7.70 11.06 2.39
N SER A 360 8.74 10.41 2.93
CA SER A 360 8.71 9.82 4.27
C SER A 360 8.52 10.90 5.35
N ASN A 361 9.28 11.98 5.26
CA ASN A 361 9.11 13.15 6.11
C ASN A 361 7.74 13.82 5.90
N GLU A 362 7.29 13.94 4.65
CA GLU A 362 6.02 14.58 4.37
C GLU A 362 4.82 13.80 4.93
N VAL A 363 4.80 12.46 4.82
CA VAL A 363 3.73 11.64 5.43
C VAL A 363 3.76 11.76 6.95
N ALA A 364 4.96 11.79 7.56
CA ALA A 364 5.13 11.98 8.98
C ALA A 364 4.54 13.33 9.42
N TYR A 365 4.85 14.41 8.70
CA TYR A 365 4.38 15.75 8.99
C TYR A 365 2.86 15.89 8.79
N ARG A 366 2.34 15.50 7.62
CA ARG A 366 0.90 15.62 7.28
C ARG A 366 0.03 14.85 8.27
N SER A 367 0.36 13.59 8.54
CA SER A 367 -0.40 12.75 9.46
C SER A 367 -0.37 13.28 10.90
N ASN A 368 0.79 13.75 11.39
CA ASN A 368 0.91 14.28 12.75
C ASN A 368 0.36 15.70 12.91
N ARG A 369 0.39 16.53 11.87
CA ARG A 369 -0.32 17.81 11.83
C ARG A 369 -1.82 17.59 11.96
N LEU A 370 -2.37 16.68 11.15
CA LEU A 370 -3.78 16.32 11.18
C LEU A 370 -4.18 15.73 12.54
N ARG A 371 -3.34 14.83 13.10
CA ARG A 371 -3.50 14.31 14.47
C ARG A 371 -3.49 15.41 15.51
N GLY A 372 -2.57 16.37 15.43
CA GLY A 372 -2.50 17.50 16.35
C GLY A 372 -3.77 18.34 16.37
N VAL A 373 -4.41 18.50 15.20
CA VAL A 373 -5.68 19.24 15.07
C VAL A 373 -6.88 18.42 15.57
N LEU A 374 -6.99 17.15 15.16
CA LEU A 374 -8.19 16.35 15.41
C LEU A 374 -8.16 15.58 16.73
N ARG A 375 -6.99 15.10 17.17
CA ARG A 375 -6.78 14.19 18.30
C ARG A 375 -5.42 14.44 18.97
N PRO A 376 -5.17 15.61 19.59
CA PRO A 376 -3.85 16.01 20.08
C PRO A 376 -3.21 15.04 21.09
N HIS A 377 -4.02 14.28 21.85
CA HIS A 377 -3.56 13.30 22.83
C HIS A 377 -3.32 11.89 22.26
N LEU A 378 -3.74 11.62 21.01
CA LEU A 378 -3.49 10.32 20.38
C LEU A 378 -1.99 10.18 20.08
N PRO A 379 -1.32 9.08 20.46
CA PRO A 379 0.08 8.84 20.12
C PRO A 379 0.29 8.76 18.60
N GLY A 380 1.26 9.51 18.08
CA GLY A 380 1.58 9.58 16.67
C GLY A 380 3.05 9.84 16.41
N GLY A 381 3.58 9.25 15.34
CA GLY A 381 4.97 9.42 14.95
C GLY A 381 5.33 8.69 13.67
N HIS A 382 6.63 8.57 13.43
CA HIS A 382 7.19 7.99 12.22
C HIS A 382 8.29 6.99 12.56
N LEU A 383 8.27 5.85 11.87
CA LEU A 383 9.25 4.78 11.98
C LEU A 383 9.89 4.56 10.62
N HIS A 384 11.21 4.72 10.55
CA HIS A 384 11.99 4.17 9.46
C HIS A 384 12.44 2.75 9.76
N THR A 385 12.35 1.89 8.77
CA THR A 385 12.89 0.52 8.79
C THR A 385 14.30 0.50 8.21
N PRO A 386 15.03 -0.61 8.41
CA PRO A 386 16.23 -0.87 7.63
C PRO A 386 15.96 -0.89 6.12
N VAL A 387 16.99 -0.58 5.32
CA VAL A 387 16.98 -0.83 3.87
C VAL A 387 16.96 -2.34 3.60
N LEU A 388 16.15 -2.76 2.62
CA LEU A 388 16.16 -4.15 2.13
C LEU A 388 17.46 -4.50 1.40
N THR A 389 18.00 -5.68 1.68
CA THR A 389 19.20 -6.25 1.06
C THR A 389 18.94 -7.67 0.56
N GLY A 390 19.96 -8.32 -0.01
CA GLY A 390 19.88 -9.75 -0.37
C GLY A 390 19.27 -10.07 -1.73
N LEU A 391 19.01 -9.07 -2.58
CA LEU A 391 18.61 -9.33 -3.98
C LEU A 391 19.70 -10.17 -4.68
N PRO A 392 19.33 -11.22 -5.44
CA PRO A 392 20.31 -12.04 -6.15
C PRO A 392 21.16 -11.23 -7.13
N ALA A 393 22.43 -11.62 -7.26
CA ALA A 393 23.37 -11.04 -8.22
C ALA A 393 22.93 -11.23 -9.68
N ASP A 394 22.24 -12.34 -9.99
CA ASP A 394 21.60 -12.52 -11.30
C ASP A 394 20.43 -11.53 -11.45
N PRO A 395 20.49 -10.56 -12.39
CA PRO A 395 19.43 -9.57 -12.59
C PRO A 395 18.09 -10.14 -13.07
N GLN A 396 18.06 -11.39 -13.54
CA GLN A 396 16.84 -12.08 -13.95
C GLN A 396 16.16 -12.81 -12.78
N ALA A 397 16.90 -13.18 -11.74
CA ALA A 397 16.32 -13.74 -10.53
C ALA A 397 15.57 -12.64 -9.76
N LEU A 398 14.25 -12.77 -9.64
CA LEU A 398 13.39 -11.77 -9.00
C LEU A 398 13.56 -11.72 -7.48
N THR A 399 13.95 -12.83 -6.87
CA THR A 399 14.02 -13.02 -5.41
C THR A 399 15.01 -14.12 -5.07
N GLY A 400 15.38 -14.22 -3.79
CA GLY A 400 16.20 -15.30 -3.25
C GLY A 400 16.08 -15.35 -1.72
N PRO A 401 16.56 -16.42 -1.07
CA PRO A 401 16.36 -16.63 0.37
C PRO A 401 16.83 -15.47 1.24
N GLU A 402 17.99 -14.88 0.94
CA GLU A 402 18.53 -13.75 1.71
C GLU A 402 17.60 -12.53 1.68
N PHE A 403 17.07 -12.20 0.51
CA PHE A 403 16.09 -11.12 0.34
C PHE A 403 14.80 -11.41 1.11
N GLU A 404 14.28 -12.63 1.00
CA GLU A 404 13.02 -13.04 1.61
C GLU A 404 13.11 -13.09 3.15
N ASP A 405 14.23 -13.58 3.67
CA ASP A 405 14.52 -13.61 5.10
C ASP A 405 14.71 -12.19 5.65
N ASN A 406 15.39 -11.32 4.91
CA ASN A 406 15.59 -9.92 5.28
C ASN A 406 14.26 -9.14 5.32
N GLU A 407 13.42 -9.26 4.29
CA GLU A 407 12.08 -8.69 4.28
C GLU A 407 11.23 -9.22 5.44
N THR A 408 11.34 -10.53 5.70
CA THR A 408 10.57 -11.16 6.77
C THR A 408 10.97 -10.63 8.13
N ALA A 409 12.27 -10.55 8.41
CA ALA A 409 12.84 -10.05 9.65
C ALA A 409 12.43 -8.60 9.91
N ILE A 410 12.53 -7.72 8.91
CA ILE A 410 12.15 -6.31 9.06
C ILE A 410 10.65 -6.18 9.36
N ALA A 411 9.77 -6.88 8.64
CA ALA A 411 8.34 -6.78 8.87
C ALA A 411 7.90 -7.36 10.24
N ASP A 412 8.57 -8.42 10.71
CA ASP A 412 8.34 -8.95 12.06
C ASP A 412 8.82 -8.00 13.16
N GLU A 413 9.91 -7.28 12.94
CA GLU A 413 10.39 -6.27 13.87
C GLU A 413 9.53 -4.99 13.85
N VAL A 414 8.95 -4.59 12.71
CA VAL A 414 7.90 -3.55 12.66
C VAL A 414 6.74 -3.94 13.58
N ARG A 415 6.29 -5.20 13.56
CA ARG A 415 5.24 -5.68 14.47
C ARG A 415 5.65 -5.56 15.93
N ALA A 416 6.89 -5.90 16.26
CA ALA A 416 7.42 -5.78 17.63
C ALA A 416 7.46 -4.31 18.09
N VAL A 417 7.97 -3.41 17.24
CA VAL A 417 7.97 -1.96 17.52
C VAL A 417 6.55 -1.46 17.78
N LEU A 418 5.58 -1.84 16.94
CA LEU A 418 4.18 -1.43 17.10
C LEU A 418 3.55 -1.96 18.40
N ALA A 419 3.90 -3.17 18.83
CA ALA A 419 3.41 -3.75 20.07
C ALA A 419 3.81 -2.93 21.32
N HIS A 420 4.99 -2.30 21.29
CA HIS A 420 5.45 -1.38 22.34
C HIS A 420 4.93 0.05 22.12
N ALA A 421 4.94 0.54 20.88
CA ALA A 421 4.53 1.90 20.53
C ALA A 421 3.06 2.17 20.84
N ALA A 422 2.21 1.14 20.72
CA ALA A 422 0.78 1.22 20.97
C ALA A 422 0.35 0.74 22.37
N ALA A 423 1.25 0.28 23.24
CA ALA A 423 0.90 -0.13 24.60
C ALA A 423 0.39 1.06 25.44
N ARG A 424 -0.47 0.80 26.44
CA ARG A 424 -0.78 1.83 27.44
C ARG A 424 0.43 2.02 28.35
N ARG A 425 0.58 3.26 28.84
CA ARG A 425 1.52 3.58 29.90
C ARG A 425 0.83 3.49 31.25
#